data_AF-A0A7C7Q537-F1
#
_entry.id   AF-A0A7C7Q537-F1
#
_cell.length_a   1.000
_cell.length_b   1.000
_cell.length_c   1.000
_cell.angle_alpha   90.00
_cell.angle_beta   90.00
_cell.angle_gamma   90.00
#
_symmetry.space_group_name_H-M   'P 1'
#
loop_
_entity.id
_entity.type
_entity.pdbx_description
1 polymer ?
#
loop_
_entity_poly.entity_id
_entity_poly.type
_entity_poly.pdbx_seq_one_letter_code
_entity_poly.pdbx_strand_id
1 'polypeptide(L)'
;MWCNTWRGVRLVNSKSNLNTVILLLILLALVVGGIILIGSIRRLTQPLEEAERALEKQLEEIANPTPTILPDPVTIIRQVRALARLETASYTVEKVITAESGQGPFAFLFGDRLILVAHGQVIAGVDLARMGEDDIVVTEDGTVTVVLPPAEVFLATLDNQKSYVFDRDTGVIGLNPDLETAARQAAEEEILNAALEDGILEMARRNAETYVRHLIVALGFREVVFAEVPPTLVPTAAPTARP
;
A
#
# COMPACT_ATOMS: atom_id res chain seq x y z
N MET A 1 56.58 57.88 69.23
CA MET A 1 56.38 59.24 69.79
C MET A 1 55.56 60.02 68.78
N TRP A 2 54.27 60.27 69.09
CA TRP A 2 53.44 61.41 68.66
C TRP A 2 53.17 61.59 67.14
N CYS A 3 52.03 62.02 66.60
CA CYS A 3 50.66 62.39 66.99
C CYS A 3 49.95 62.54 65.61
N ASN A 4 48.75 61.97 65.36
CA ASN A 4 47.47 62.68 65.25
C ASN A 4 47.54 64.00 64.42
N THR A 5 46.74 64.27 63.38
CA THR A 5 45.33 64.71 63.49
C THR A 5 44.72 65.10 62.12
N TRP A 6 43.47 64.66 61.88
CA TRP A 6 42.29 65.45 61.47
C TRP A 6 42.38 66.59 60.43
N ARG A 7 41.68 66.42 59.29
CA ARG A 7 40.50 67.21 58.78
C ARG A 7 40.41 67.25 57.26
N GLY A 8 39.19 67.08 56.74
CA GLY A 8 38.76 67.82 55.55
C GLY A 8 37.91 67.06 54.54
N VAL A 9 36.70 66.66 54.90
CA VAL A 9 35.61 66.51 53.91
C VAL A 9 35.36 67.89 53.31
N ARG A 10 35.74 68.10 52.05
CA ARG A 10 35.47 69.33 51.32
C ARG A 10 34.40 69.04 50.29
N LEU A 11 33.17 69.47 50.59
CA LEU A 11 32.07 69.60 49.65
C LEU A 11 32.54 70.40 48.44
N VAL A 12 32.66 69.75 47.27
CA VAL A 12 32.80 70.46 46.00
C VAL A 12 31.41 70.83 45.51
N ASN A 13 31.11 72.11 45.69
CA ASN A 13 30.04 72.86 45.06
C ASN A 13 30.20 72.75 43.52
N SER A 14 29.26 72.08 42.85
CA SER A 14 29.27 71.95 41.39
C SER A 14 28.84 73.27 40.75
N LYS A 15 29.80 74.15 40.50
CA LYS A 15 29.67 75.13 39.41
C LYS A 15 29.91 74.33 38.12
N SER A 16 28.84 73.85 37.49
CA SER A 16 28.92 73.25 36.17
C SER A 16 29.41 74.30 35.19
N ASN A 17 30.69 74.21 34.83
CA ASN A 17 31.25 75.05 33.78
C ASN A 17 30.46 74.78 32.49
N LEU A 18 30.05 75.83 31.79
CA LEU A 18 29.19 75.76 30.60
C LEU A 18 29.68 74.72 29.57
N ASN A 19 31.01 74.57 29.43
CA ASN A 19 31.63 73.54 28.59
C ASN A 19 31.28 72.10 28.98
N THR A 20 31.15 71.79 30.27
CA THR A 20 30.78 70.44 30.74
C THR A 20 29.33 70.13 30.38
N VAL A 21 28.44 71.12 30.40
CA VAL A 21 27.05 70.97 29.96
C VAL A 21 26.97 70.76 28.45
N ILE A 22 27.76 71.52 27.67
CA ILE A 22 27.84 71.37 26.20
C ILE A 22 28.37 69.98 25.81
N LEU A 23 29.42 69.47 26.48
CA LEU A 23 29.97 68.15 26.20
C LEU A 23 28.98 67.02 26.51
N LEU A 24 28.21 67.12 27.61
CA LEU A 24 27.18 66.14 27.94
C LEU A 24 26.03 66.15 26.93
N LEU A 25 25.63 67.32 26.42
CA LEU A 25 24.60 67.43 25.38
C LEU A 25 25.06 66.83 24.05
N ILE A 26 26.31 67.04 23.64
CA ILE A 26 26.88 66.42 22.44
C ILE A 26 26.96 64.91 22.58
N LEU A 27 27.42 64.41 23.74
CA LEU A 27 27.48 62.98 24.02
C LEU A 27 26.07 62.35 23.99
N LEU A 28 25.08 63.01 24.60
CA LEU A 28 23.69 62.55 24.57
C LEU A 28 23.15 62.52 23.13
N ALA A 29 23.44 63.55 22.32
CA ALA A 29 23.02 63.60 20.92
C ALA A 29 23.67 62.48 20.08
N LEU A 30 24.95 62.15 20.32
CA LEU A 30 25.62 61.03 19.66
C LEU A 30 25.05 59.67 20.08
N VAL A 31 24.71 59.49 21.36
CA VAL A 31 24.09 58.25 21.84
C VAL A 31 22.68 58.09 21.27
N VAL A 32 21.87 59.14 21.29
CA VAL A 32 20.52 59.13 20.70
C VAL A 32 20.60 58.91 19.18
N GLY A 33 21.51 59.60 18.49
CA GLY A 33 21.77 59.40 17.07
C GLY A 33 22.21 57.96 16.75
N GLY A 34 23.10 57.38 17.56
CA GLY A 34 23.55 56.00 17.43
C GLY A 34 22.43 54.98 17.64
N ILE A 35 21.55 55.20 18.63
CA ILE A 35 20.38 54.34 18.87
C ILE A 35 19.39 54.41 17.69
N ILE A 36 19.16 55.60 17.13
CA ILE A 36 18.32 55.80 15.93
C ILE A 36 18.95 55.11 14.71
N LEU A 37 20.27 55.16 14.56
CA LEU A 37 20.99 54.55 13.45
C LEU A 37 20.95 53.02 13.52
N ILE A 38 21.20 52.44 14.70
CA ILE A 38 21.11 50.99 14.94
C ILE A 38 19.66 50.52 14.76
N GLY A 39 18.68 51.29 15.24
CA GLY A 39 17.26 51.02 15.01
C GLY A 39 16.87 51.07 13.53
N SER A 40 17.50 51.95 12.75
CA SER A 40 17.28 52.07 11.30
C SER A 40 17.93 50.93 10.50
N ILE A 41 19.14 50.50 10.88
CA ILE A 41 19.84 49.39 10.22
C ILE A 41 19.10 48.06 10.47
N ARG A 42 18.54 47.85 11.67
CA ARG A 42 17.73 46.66 11.97
C ARG A 42 16.44 46.55 11.14
N ARG A 43 15.91 47.68 10.61
CA ARG A 43 14.74 47.67 9.72
C ARG A 43 15.07 47.19 8.30
N LEU A 44 16.34 47.25 7.91
CA LEU A 44 16.80 46.78 6.60
C LEU A 44 17.12 45.28 6.59
N THR A 45 17.36 44.67 7.76
CA THR A 45 17.73 43.25 7.88
C THR A 45 16.54 42.31 8.11
N GLN A 46 15.36 42.83 8.49
CA GLN A 46 14.14 42.02 8.66
C GLN A 46 13.60 41.34 7.38
N PRO A 47 13.61 41.96 6.18
CA PRO A 47 13.00 41.34 5.00
C PRO A 47 13.81 40.19 4.38
N LEU A 48 15.07 39.96 4.80
CA LEU A 48 15.87 38.86 4.25
C LEU A 48 15.47 37.49 4.81
N GLU A 49 15.09 37.39 6.09
CA GLU A 49 14.69 36.13 6.71
C GLU A 49 13.36 35.60 6.14
N GLU A 50 12.47 36.50 5.72
CA GLU A 50 11.21 36.14 5.05
C GLU A 50 11.46 35.67 3.61
N ALA A 51 12.43 36.28 2.93
CA ALA A 51 12.82 35.90 1.57
C ALA A 51 13.45 34.50 1.50
N GLU A 52 14.33 34.15 2.45
CA GLU A 52 14.96 32.81 2.52
C GLU A 52 13.90 31.71 2.73
N ARG A 53 12.94 31.92 3.64
CA ARG A 53 11.84 30.95 3.87
C ARG A 53 10.89 30.81 2.69
N ALA A 54 10.67 31.88 1.92
CA ALA A 54 9.85 31.82 0.70
C ALA A 54 10.57 31.05 -0.43
N LEU A 55 11.89 31.20 -0.53
CA LEU A 55 12.73 30.45 -1.46
C LEU A 55 12.79 28.96 -1.13
N GLU A 56 12.92 28.58 0.15
CA GLU A 56 12.90 27.17 0.58
C GLU A 56 11.60 26.47 0.18
N LYS A 57 10.43 27.09 0.40
CA LYS A 57 9.14 26.52 0.01
C LYS A 57 8.99 26.31 -1.48
N GLN A 58 9.47 27.26 -2.30
CA GLN A 58 9.44 27.12 -3.76
C GLN A 58 10.40 26.02 -4.24
N LEU A 59 11.54 25.84 -3.56
CA LEU A 59 12.48 24.77 -3.85
C LEU A 59 11.94 23.39 -3.47
N GLU A 60 11.19 23.27 -2.35
CA GLU A 60 10.51 22.02 -1.95
C GLU A 60 9.45 21.58 -2.96
N GLU A 61 8.71 22.53 -3.57
CA GLU A 61 7.69 22.27 -4.59
C GLU A 61 8.29 21.79 -5.92
N ILE A 62 9.48 22.30 -6.29
CA ILE A 62 10.25 21.82 -7.46
C ILE A 62 10.89 20.46 -7.17
N ALA A 63 11.31 20.21 -5.94
CA ALA A 63 11.99 18.97 -5.56
C ALA A 63 11.04 17.76 -5.48
N ASN A 64 9.74 17.97 -5.28
CA ASN A 64 8.75 16.90 -5.16
C ASN A 64 7.55 17.10 -6.11
N PRO A 65 7.74 16.97 -7.44
CA PRO A 65 6.61 17.02 -8.37
C PRO A 65 5.63 15.90 -8.05
N THR A 66 4.44 16.25 -7.56
CA THR A 66 3.37 15.27 -7.35
C THR A 66 2.79 14.88 -8.71
N PRO A 67 2.66 13.58 -9.04
CA PRO A 67 2.11 13.16 -10.33
C PRO A 67 0.64 13.60 -10.44
N THR A 68 0.32 14.36 -11.49
CA THR A 68 -1.05 14.78 -11.78
C THR A 68 -1.79 13.64 -12.51
N ILE A 69 -2.67 12.93 -11.82
CA ILE A 69 -3.50 11.86 -12.40
C ILE A 69 -4.86 12.44 -12.84
N LEU A 70 -5.11 12.54 -14.15
CA LEU A 70 -6.40 12.96 -14.71
C LEU A 70 -7.11 11.73 -15.30
N PRO A 71 -8.02 11.07 -14.57
CA PRO A 71 -8.82 9.98 -15.13
C PRO A 71 -9.83 10.53 -16.14
N ASP A 72 -10.04 9.80 -17.24
CA ASP A 72 -11.13 10.08 -18.17
C ASP A 72 -12.48 9.83 -17.46
N PRO A 73 -13.45 10.77 -17.49
CA PRO A 73 -14.73 10.61 -16.84
C PRO A 73 -15.62 9.50 -17.45
N VAL A 74 -15.30 8.99 -18.64
CA VAL A 74 -16.13 7.99 -19.31
C VAL A 74 -15.80 6.58 -18.83
N THR A 75 -16.73 5.97 -18.07
CA THR A 75 -16.66 4.55 -17.69
C THR A 75 -17.59 3.71 -18.58
N ILE A 76 -17.03 2.75 -19.32
CA ILE A 76 -17.80 1.86 -20.21
C ILE A 76 -18.02 0.51 -19.51
N ILE A 77 -19.27 0.23 -19.11
CA ILE A 77 -19.66 -1.08 -18.58
C ILE A 77 -19.95 -2.01 -19.76
N ARG A 78 -19.07 -2.97 -20.00
CA ARG A 78 -19.18 -3.86 -21.17
C ARG A 78 -20.25 -4.94 -21.01
N GLN A 79 -20.43 -5.48 -19.79
CA GLN A 79 -21.35 -6.58 -19.57
C GLN A 79 -21.76 -6.73 -18.11
N VAL A 80 -23.02 -7.09 -17.88
CA VAL A 80 -23.55 -7.55 -16.58
C VAL A 80 -23.84 -9.04 -16.72
N ARG A 81 -23.34 -9.87 -15.79
CA ARG A 81 -23.56 -11.33 -15.78
C ARG A 81 -24.14 -11.75 -14.44
N ALA A 82 -25.14 -12.62 -14.45
CA ALA A 82 -25.55 -13.34 -13.24
C ALA A 82 -24.48 -14.39 -12.92
N LEU A 83 -24.06 -14.46 -11.66
CA LEU A 83 -23.04 -15.39 -11.20
C LEU A 83 -23.69 -16.38 -10.21
N ALA A 84 -23.47 -17.67 -10.41
CA ALA A 84 -23.79 -18.72 -9.46
C ALA A 84 -22.48 -19.34 -8.96
N ARG A 85 -21.69 -18.53 -8.25
CA ARG A 85 -20.34 -18.89 -7.80
C ARG A 85 -20.35 -19.16 -6.30
N LEU A 86 -19.83 -20.32 -5.90
CA LEU A 86 -19.63 -20.66 -4.49
C LEU A 86 -18.14 -20.58 -4.16
N GLU A 87 -17.70 -19.47 -3.58
CA GLU A 87 -16.32 -19.27 -3.11
C GLU A 87 -16.14 -19.91 -1.73
N THR A 88 -15.18 -20.83 -1.60
CA THR A 88 -15.11 -21.72 -0.41
C THR A 88 -13.72 -21.87 0.17
N ALA A 89 -12.68 -21.39 -0.50
CA ALA A 89 -11.34 -21.31 0.04
C ALA A 89 -10.69 -19.97 -0.33
N SER A 90 -9.93 -19.40 0.60
CA SER A 90 -9.10 -18.23 0.34
C SER A 90 -7.77 -18.37 1.05
N TYR A 91 -6.68 -18.21 0.29
CA TYR A 91 -5.32 -18.15 0.81
C TYR A 91 -4.78 -16.74 0.69
N THR A 92 -4.02 -16.32 1.69
CA THR A 92 -3.18 -15.11 1.64
C THR A 92 -1.74 -15.57 1.57
N VAL A 93 -1.02 -15.12 0.55
CA VAL A 93 0.34 -15.56 0.25
C VAL A 93 1.27 -14.36 0.27
N GLU A 94 2.44 -14.54 0.85
CA GLU A 94 3.54 -13.58 0.79
C GLU A 94 4.72 -14.25 0.08
N LYS A 95 5.27 -13.56 -0.93
CA LYS A 95 6.40 -14.06 -1.72
C LYS A 95 7.38 -12.92 -1.98
N VAL A 96 8.67 -13.21 -1.86
CA VAL A 96 9.72 -12.27 -2.28
C VAL A 96 10.12 -12.61 -3.71
N ILE A 97 10.00 -11.63 -4.60
CA ILE A 97 10.34 -11.75 -6.02
C ILE A 97 11.58 -10.92 -6.30
N THR A 98 12.60 -11.55 -6.87
CA THR A 98 13.79 -10.85 -7.36
C THR A 98 13.71 -10.78 -8.89
N ALA A 99 13.72 -9.57 -9.43
CA ALA A 99 13.76 -9.32 -10.86
C ALA A 99 15.07 -8.62 -11.23
N GLU A 100 15.68 -9.02 -12.34
CA GLU A 100 16.98 -8.51 -12.77
C GLU A 100 17.01 -8.24 -14.26
N SER A 101 17.70 -7.17 -14.67
CA SER A 101 18.00 -6.81 -16.06
C SER A 101 19.44 -6.35 -16.18
N GLY A 102 20.06 -6.54 -17.36
CA GLY A 102 21.38 -5.97 -17.66
C GLY A 102 22.55 -6.47 -16.77
N GLN A 103 22.40 -7.63 -16.13
CA GLN A 103 23.43 -8.19 -15.24
C GLN A 103 24.67 -8.70 -16.01
N GLY A 104 25.83 -8.74 -15.35
CA GLY A 104 27.10 -9.20 -15.93
C GLY A 104 28.31 -8.35 -15.51
N PRO A 105 29.46 -8.45 -16.22
CA PRO A 105 30.68 -7.69 -15.89
C PRO A 105 30.50 -6.16 -15.87
N PHE A 106 29.47 -5.66 -16.56
CA PHE A 106 29.13 -4.23 -16.63
C PHE A 106 27.83 -3.88 -15.87
N ALA A 107 27.41 -4.70 -14.90
CA ALA A 107 26.21 -4.43 -14.10
C ALA A 107 26.27 -3.06 -13.39
N PHE A 108 27.46 -2.57 -13.03
CA PHE A 108 27.61 -1.23 -12.46
C PHE A 108 27.16 -0.09 -13.40
N LEU A 109 27.16 -0.33 -14.73
CA LEU A 109 26.65 0.62 -15.72
C LEU A 109 25.21 0.31 -16.13
N PHE A 110 24.91 -0.96 -16.43
CA PHE A 110 23.68 -1.36 -17.12
C PHE A 110 22.73 -2.23 -16.27
N GLY A 111 23.16 -2.64 -15.09
CA GLY A 111 22.38 -3.54 -14.24
C GLY A 111 21.18 -2.83 -13.62
N ASP A 112 20.11 -3.58 -13.43
CA ASP A 112 18.97 -3.19 -12.61
C ASP A 112 18.48 -4.45 -11.89
N ARG A 113 18.44 -4.41 -10.56
CA ARG A 113 17.98 -5.48 -9.70
C ARG A 113 16.91 -4.91 -8.79
N LEU A 114 15.78 -5.60 -8.71
CA LEU A 114 14.63 -5.21 -7.92
C LEU A 114 14.19 -6.38 -7.04
N ILE A 115 14.03 -6.13 -5.74
CA ILE A 115 13.46 -7.08 -4.78
C ILE A 115 12.08 -6.55 -4.38
N LEU A 116 11.05 -7.29 -4.77
CA LEU A 116 9.64 -7.01 -4.46
C LEU A 116 9.18 -7.94 -3.35
N VAL A 117 8.61 -7.40 -2.27
CA VAL A 117 7.83 -8.17 -1.30
C VAL A 117 6.37 -8.11 -1.76
N ALA A 118 5.88 -9.23 -2.26
CA ALA A 118 4.56 -9.38 -2.85
C ALA A 118 3.61 -10.05 -1.86
N HIS A 119 2.50 -9.38 -1.56
CA HIS A 119 1.39 -9.94 -0.82
C HIS A 119 0.22 -10.13 -1.77
N GLY A 120 -0.32 -11.34 -1.86
CA GLY A 120 -1.47 -11.62 -2.70
C GLY A 120 -2.53 -12.45 -2.03
N GLN A 121 -3.67 -12.51 -2.70
CA GLN A 121 -4.81 -13.32 -2.30
C GLN A 121 -5.21 -14.22 -3.46
N VAL A 122 -5.47 -15.48 -3.13
CA VAL A 122 -6.04 -16.47 -4.05
C VAL A 122 -7.38 -16.92 -3.49
N ILE A 123 -8.42 -16.92 -4.32
CA ILE A 123 -9.77 -17.37 -3.95
C ILE A 123 -10.17 -18.49 -4.92
N ALA A 124 -10.63 -19.60 -4.36
CA ALA A 124 -11.09 -20.75 -5.11
C ALA A 124 -12.47 -21.22 -4.63
N GLY A 125 -13.15 -21.96 -5.50
CA GLY A 125 -14.47 -22.49 -5.22
C GLY A 125 -15.06 -23.22 -6.41
N VAL A 126 -16.39 -23.39 -6.43
CA VAL A 126 -17.11 -24.17 -7.44
C VAL A 126 -18.08 -23.26 -8.19
N ASP A 127 -18.05 -23.33 -9.53
CA ASP A 127 -18.95 -22.60 -10.40
C ASP A 127 -20.24 -23.40 -10.61
N LEU A 128 -21.26 -23.13 -9.79
CA LEU A 128 -22.55 -23.82 -9.83
C LEU A 128 -23.33 -23.52 -11.11
N ALA A 129 -22.96 -22.47 -11.87
CA ALA A 129 -23.56 -22.21 -13.18
C ALA A 129 -23.26 -23.32 -14.20
N ARG A 130 -22.26 -24.17 -13.93
CA ARG A 130 -21.93 -25.34 -14.75
C ARG A 130 -22.72 -26.60 -14.38
N MET A 131 -23.52 -26.57 -13.32
CA MET A 131 -24.38 -27.68 -12.95
C MET A 131 -25.60 -27.77 -13.87
N GLY A 132 -25.87 -28.99 -14.35
CA GLY A 132 -27.08 -29.35 -15.07
C GLY A 132 -28.12 -30.04 -14.18
N GLU A 133 -29.28 -30.35 -14.76
CA GLU A 133 -30.35 -31.09 -14.06
C GLU A 133 -29.90 -32.52 -13.69
N ASP A 134 -29.07 -33.14 -14.52
CA ASP A 134 -28.57 -34.51 -14.32
C ASP A 134 -27.50 -34.63 -13.21
N ASP A 135 -26.97 -33.50 -12.72
CA ASP A 135 -25.95 -33.47 -11.66
C ASP A 135 -26.57 -33.64 -10.26
N ILE A 136 -27.89 -33.65 -10.15
CA ILE A 136 -28.61 -33.87 -8.89
C ILE A 136 -29.67 -34.96 -9.09
N VAL A 137 -29.45 -36.12 -8.48
CA VAL A 137 -30.37 -37.24 -8.54
C VAL A 137 -30.89 -37.58 -7.15
N VAL A 138 -32.20 -37.63 -7.00
CA VAL A 138 -32.87 -38.02 -5.76
C VAL A 138 -33.42 -39.44 -5.93
N THR A 139 -33.06 -40.35 -5.04
CA THR A 139 -33.54 -41.73 -5.03
C THR A 139 -34.77 -41.89 -4.12
N GLU A 140 -35.53 -42.97 -4.32
CA GLU A 140 -36.81 -43.21 -3.61
C GLU A 140 -36.67 -43.33 -2.07
N ASP A 141 -35.49 -43.69 -1.59
CA ASP A 141 -35.13 -43.78 -0.16
C ASP A 141 -34.83 -42.41 0.48
N GLY A 142 -34.79 -41.33 -0.31
CA GLY A 142 -34.53 -39.96 0.16
C GLY A 142 -33.05 -39.57 0.20
N THR A 143 -32.19 -40.37 -0.44
CA THR A 143 -30.77 -40.06 -0.65
C THR A 143 -30.60 -39.14 -1.86
N VAL A 144 -29.74 -38.13 -1.75
CA VAL A 144 -29.43 -37.21 -2.86
C VAL A 144 -28.00 -37.44 -3.33
N THR A 145 -27.84 -37.82 -4.60
CA THR A 145 -26.54 -37.88 -5.25
C THR A 145 -26.28 -36.55 -5.95
N VAL A 146 -25.13 -35.93 -5.67
CA VAL A 146 -24.73 -34.65 -6.26
C VAL A 146 -23.38 -34.79 -6.95
N VAL A 147 -23.29 -34.28 -8.18
CA VAL A 147 -22.04 -34.11 -8.91
C VAL A 147 -21.69 -32.64 -8.92
N LEU A 148 -20.66 -32.24 -8.17
CA LEU A 148 -20.20 -30.86 -8.18
C LEU A 148 -19.21 -30.65 -9.33
N PRO A 149 -19.27 -29.50 -10.03
CA PRO A 149 -18.22 -29.10 -10.97
C PRO A 149 -16.86 -29.07 -10.27
N PRO A 150 -15.75 -29.28 -11.01
CA PRO A 150 -14.42 -29.18 -10.44
C PRO A 150 -14.21 -27.80 -9.84
N ALA A 151 -13.52 -27.76 -8.70
CA ALA A 151 -13.13 -26.50 -8.09
C ALA A 151 -12.11 -25.78 -8.98
N GLU A 152 -12.22 -24.46 -9.06
CA GLU A 152 -11.32 -23.60 -9.82
C GLU A 152 -10.91 -22.36 -9.03
N VAL A 153 -9.80 -21.74 -9.45
CA VAL A 153 -9.39 -20.43 -8.93
C VAL A 153 -10.21 -19.35 -9.61
N PHE A 154 -10.90 -18.55 -8.81
CA PHE A 154 -11.72 -17.43 -9.28
C PHE A 154 -10.98 -16.12 -9.29
N LEU A 155 -10.01 -15.96 -8.41
CA LEU A 155 -9.19 -14.78 -8.27
C LEU A 155 -7.80 -15.18 -7.81
N ALA A 156 -6.78 -14.63 -8.46
CA ALA A 156 -5.42 -14.57 -7.95
C ALA A 156 -4.92 -13.15 -8.24
N THR A 157 -4.57 -12.40 -7.20
CA THR A 157 -4.25 -10.98 -7.35
C THR A 157 -3.26 -10.51 -6.29
N LEU A 158 -2.54 -9.45 -6.62
CA LEU A 158 -1.63 -8.77 -5.73
C LEU A 158 -2.36 -7.67 -4.93
N ASP A 159 -2.14 -7.64 -3.62
CA ASP A 159 -2.54 -6.53 -2.76
C ASP A 159 -1.51 -5.40 -2.93
N ASN A 160 -1.82 -4.44 -3.80
CA ASN A 160 -0.95 -3.29 -4.08
C ASN A 160 -0.73 -2.37 -2.88
N GLN A 161 -1.58 -2.41 -1.84
CA GLN A 161 -1.39 -1.59 -0.65
C GLN A 161 -0.37 -2.21 0.30
N LYS A 162 -0.26 -3.54 0.29
CA LYS A 162 0.71 -4.28 1.11
C LYS A 162 1.99 -4.64 0.37
N SER A 163 1.95 -4.71 -0.95
CA SER A 163 3.11 -5.11 -1.76
C SER A 163 4.00 -3.91 -2.06
N TYR A 164 5.29 -4.02 -1.74
CA TYR A 164 6.23 -2.92 -1.88
C TYR A 164 7.60 -3.41 -2.40
N VAL A 165 8.30 -2.51 -3.08
CA VAL A 165 9.70 -2.73 -3.47
C VAL A 165 10.55 -2.57 -2.21
N PHE A 166 11.19 -3.66 -1.79
CA PHE A 166 12.06 -3.68 -0.63
C PHE A 166 13.43 -3.08 -0.93
N ASP A 167 13.99 -3.42 -2.08
CA ASP A 167 15.29 -2.92 -2.53
C ASP A 167 15.32 -2.79 -4.05
N ARG A 168 16.06 -1.79 -4.54
CA ARG A 168 16.35 -1.62 -5.95
C ARG A 168 17.76 -1.09 -6.14
N ASP A 169 18.59 -1.88 -6.80
CA ASP A 169 19.97 -1.55 -7.15
C ASP A 169 20.08 -1.33 -8.65
N THR A 170 20.38 -0.10 -9.05
CA THR A 170 20.39 0.32 -10.46
C THR A 170 21.76 0.93 -10.81
N GLY A 171 22.36 0.44 -11.88
CA GLY A 171 23.58 0.98 -12.46
C GLY A 171 23.37 2.36 -13.11
N VAL A 172 24.48 3.05 -13.42
CA VAL A 172 24.48 4.47 -13.84
C VAL A 172 23.48 4.79 -14.98
N ILE A 173 23.30 3.86 -15.92
CA ILE A 173 22.36 3.97 -17.04
C ILE A 173 21.52 2.69 -17.20
N GLY A 174 21.36 1.93 -16.12
CA GLY A 174 20.73 0.61 -16.12
C GLY A 174 19.22 0.61 -15.92
N LEU A 175 18.61 1.75 -15.56
CA LEU A 175 17.20 1.84 -15.18
C LEU A 175 16.28 1.24 -16.25
N ASN A 176 15.60 0.16 -15.90
CA ASN A 176 14.58 -0.46 -16.73
C ASN A 176 13.19 -0.07 -16.19
N PRO A 177 12.41 0.75 -16.91
CA PRO A 177 11.11 1.22 -16.43
C PRO A 177 10.07 0.09 -16.28
N ASP A 178 10.23 -1.00 -17.02
CA ASP A 178 9.27 -2.11 -17.04
C ASP A 178 9.60 -3.20 -16.00
N LEU A 179 10.75 -3.13 -15.33
CA LEU A 179 11.23 -4.19 -14.44
C LEU A 179 10.29 -4.44 -13.25
N GLU A 180 9.74 -3.37 -12.67
CA GLU A 180 8.77 -3.51 -11.58
C GLU A 180 7.47 -4.15 -12.06
N THR A 181 6.96 -3.75 -13.23
CA THR A 181 5.76 -4.34 -13.83
C THR A 181 5.96 -5.83 -14.07
N ALA A 182 7.11 -6.22 -14.64
CA ALA A 182 7.47 -7.62 -14.85
C ALA A 182 7.58 -8.39 -13.52
N ALA A 183 8.18 -7.79 -12.49
CA ALA A 183 8.25 -8.39 -11.15
C ALA A 183 6.87 -8.62 -10.53
N ARG A 184 5.94 -7.67 -10.67
CA ARG A 184 4.56 -7.80 -10.17
C ARG A 184 3.77 -8.87 -10.91
N GLN A 185 3.93 -8.97 -12.24
CA GLN A 185 3.31 -10.04 -13.02
C GLN A 185 3.83 -11.43 -12.61
N ALA A 186 5.14 -11.57 -12.47
CA ALA A 186 5.75 -12.80 -11.98
C ALA A 186 5.29 -13.12 -10.54
N ALA A 187 5.08 -12.10 -9.71
CA ALA A 187 4.53 -12.28 -8.36
C ALA A 187 3.12 -12.87 -8.36
N GLU A 188 2.22 -12.36 -9.20
CA GLU A 188 0.85 -12.86 -9.31
C GLU A 188 0.81 -14.34 -9.74
N GLU A 189 1.61 -14.71 -10.74
CA GLU A 189 1.74 -16.09 -11.19
C GLU A 189 2.29 -16.98 -10.06
N GLU A 190 3.30 -16.51 -9.35
CA GLU A 190 3.93 -17.33 -8.33
C GLU A 190 3.12 -17.46 -7.03
N ILE A 191 2.31 -16.45 -6.71
CA ILE A 191 1.29 -16.53 -5.66
C ILE A 191 0.21 -17.55 -6.02
N LEU A 192 -0.23 -17.57 -7.29
CA LEU A 192 -1.18 -18.57 -7.78
C LEU A 192 -0.59 -19.98 -7.65
N ASN A 193 0.63 -20.19 -8.16
CA ASN A 193 1.31 -21.49 -8.10
C ASN A 193 1.46 -21.97 -6.66
N ALA A 194 1.90 -21.12 -5.74
CA ALA A 194 2.03 -21.46 -4.33
C ALA A 194 0.70 -21.91 -3.71
N ALA A 195 -0.42 -21.26 -4.06
CA ALA A 195 -1.74 -21.67 -3.57
C ALA A 195 -2.22 -22.99 -4.17
N LEU A 196 -1.92 -23.25 -5.45
CA LEU A 196 -2.23 -24.51 -6.11
C LEU A 196 -1.42 -25.66 -5.51
N GLU A 197 -0.13 -25.47 -5.28
CA GLU A 197 0.76 -26.46 -4.64
C GLU A 197 0.31 -26.81 -3.22
N ASP A 198 -0.20 -25.84 -2.46
CA ASP A 198 -0.73 -26.03 -1.11
C ASP A 198 -2.21 -26.53 -1.09
N GLY A 199 -2.73 -26.93 -2.25
CA GLY A 199 -4.01 -27.66 -2.36
C GLY A 199 -5.26 -26.82 -2.12
N ILE A 200 -5.25 -25.54 -2.54
CA ILE A 200 -6.41 -24.65 -2.41
C ILE A 200 -7.65 -25.22 -3.12
N LEU A 201 -7.49 -25.93 -4.25
CA LEU A 201 -8.58 -26.51 -5.02
C LEU A 201 -9.24 -27.68 -4.27
N GLU A 202 -8.45 -28.54 -3.65
CA GLU A 202 -8.93 -29.64 -2.82
C GLU A 202 -9.66 -29.11 -1.58
N MET A 203 -9.12 -28.06 -0.95
CA MET A 203 -9.79 -27.39 0.16
C MET A 203 -11.12 -26.79 -0.29
N ALA A 204 -11.13 -26.08 -1.43
CA ALA A 204 -12.32 -25.48 -2.00
C ALA A 204 -13.40 -26.53 -2.29
N ARG A 205 -13.03 -27.66 -2.91
CA ARG A 205 -13.95 -28.77 -3.18
C ARG A 205 -14.55 -29.33 -1.89
N ARG A 206 -13.73 -29.69 -0.90
CA ARG A 206 -14.22 -30.25 0.39
C ARG A 206 -15.17 -29.29 1.11
N ASN A 207 -14.83 -28.00 1.09
CA ASN A 207 -15.67 -26.97 1.70
C ASN A 207 -16.99 -26.83 0.93
N ALA A 208 -16.96 -26.83 -0.41
CA ALA A 208 -18.16 -26.78 -1.25
C ALA A 208 -19.08 -27.97 -0.99
N GLU A 209 -18.54 -29.19 -0.94
CA GLU A 209 -19.29 -30.40 -0.58
C GLU A 209 -19.94 -30.26 0.80
N THR A 210 -19.21 -29.71 1.79
CA THR A 210 -19.74 -29.49 3.13
C THR A 210 -20.91 -28.51 3.12
N TYR A 211 -20.79 -27.38 2.42
CA TYR A 211 -21.86 -26.39 2.31
C TYR A 211 -23.09 -26.94 1.60
N VAL A 212 -22.90 -27.60 0.46
CA VAL A 212 -24.00 -28.17 -0.34
C VAL A 212 -24.71 -29.27 0.44
N ARG A 213 -23.95 -30.13 1.15
CA ARG A 213 -24.52 -31.13 2.06
C ARG A 213 -25.39 -30.50 3.13
N HIS A 214 -24.89 -29.48 3.83
CA HIS A 214 -25.66 -28.80 4.87
C HIS A 214 -26.94 -28.18 4.32
N LEU A 215 -26.89 -27.57 3.13
CA LEU A 215 -28.07 -27.01 2.48
C LEU A 215 -29.11 -28.10 2.18
N ILE A 216 -28.70 -29.20 1.54
CA ILE A 216 -29.60 -30.29 1.16
C ILE A 216 -30.22 -30.95 2.40
N VAL A 217 -29.43 -31.18 3.45
CA VAL A 217 -29.94 -31.72 4.72
C VAL A 217 -30.93 -30.74 5.39
N ALA A 218 -30.65 -29.43 5.35
CA ALA A 218 -31.56 -28.41 5.87
C ALA A 218 -32.90 -28.35 5.11
N LEU A 219 -32.92 -28.77 3.85
CA LEU A 219 -34.15 -28.90 3.05
C LEU A 219 -34.95 -30.18 3.35
N GLY A 220 -34.47 -31.06 4.23
CA GLY A 220 -35.19 -32.23 4.72
C GLY A 220 -34.78 -33.56 4.09
N PHE A 221 -33.77 -33.59 3.24
CA PHE A 221 -33.18 -34.83 2.72
C PHE A 221 -32.29 -35.48 3.79
N ARG A 222 -32.27 -36.81 3.82
CA ARG A 222 -31.62 -37.56 4.92
C ARG A 222 -30.12 -37.74 4.71
N GLU A 223 -29.73 -38.04 3.47
CA GLU A 223 -28.36 -38.40 3.12
C GLU A 223 -27.95 -37.73 1.81
N VAL A 224 -26.68 -37.36 1.72
CA VAL A 224 -26.09 -36.74 0.53
C VAL A 224 -24.82 -37.48 0.16
N VAL A 225 -24.70 -37.90 -1.10
CA VAL A 225 -23.52 -38.58 -1.62
C VAL A 225 -22.94 -37.73 -2.75
N PHE A 226 -21.65 -37.46 -2.69
CA PHE A 226 -20.96 -36.76 -3.77
C PHE A 226 -20.32 -37.78 -4.72
N ALA A 227 -20.53 -37.59 -6.02
CA ALA A 227 -19.96 -38.40 -7.08
C ALA A 227 -19.13 -37.55 -8.03
N GLU A 228 -18.15 -38.15 -8.69
CA GLU A 228 -17.29 -37.46 -9.68
C GLU A 228 -17.93 -37.39 -11.07
N VAL A 229 -18.86 -38.30 -11.38
CA VAL A 229 -19.55 -38.40 -12.68
C VAL A 229 -21.02 -38.71 -12.41
N PRO A 230 -21.96 -38.16 -13.22
CA PRO A 230 -23.37 -38.48 -13.08
C PRO A 230 -23.60 -39.99 -13.17
N PRO A 231 -24.44 -40.57 -12.28
CA PRO A 231 -24.74 -41.99 -12.35
C PRO A 231 -25.39 -42.29 -13.70
N THR A 232 -24.85 -43.27 -14.43
CA THR A 232 -25.47 -43.74 -15.67
C THR A 232 -26.85 -44.30 -15.32
N LEU A 233 -27.92 -43.71 -15.86
CA LEU A 233 -29.25 -44.29 -15.78
C LEU A 233 -29.23 -45.63 -16.51
N VAL A 234 -29.02 -46.73 -15.78
CA VAL A 234 -29.19 -48.07 -16.33
C VAL A 234 -30.68 -48.21 -16.64
N PRO A 235 -31.09 -48.43 -17.90
CA PRO A 235 -32.49 -48.64 -18.20
C PRO A 235 -32.97 -49.84 -17.40
N THR A 236 -33.95 -49.63 -16.52
CA THR A 236 -34.66 -50.71 -15.83
C THR A 236 -35.07 -51.73 -16.90
N ALA A 237 -34.52 -52.94 -16.82
CA ALA A 237 -34.83 -54.00 -17.77
C ALA A 237 -36.35 -54.16 -17.84
N ALA A 238 -36.91 -53.94 -19.04
CA ALA A 238 -38.33 -54.12 -19.28
C ALA A 238 -38.75 -55.54 -18.82
N PRO A 239 -39.84 -55.68 -18.04
CA PRO A 239 -40.29 -56.99 -17.61
C PRO A 239 -40.54 -57.86 -18.84
N THR A 240 -39.82 -58.97 -18.92
CA THR A 240 -39.99 -59.95 -19.99
C THR A 240 -41.41 -60.52 -19.86
N ALA A 241 -42.30 -60.13 -20.77
CA ALA A 241 -43.62 -60.74 -20.86
C ALA A 241 -43.43 -62.24 -21.12
N ARG A 242 -43.90 -63.08 -20.19
CA ARG A 242 -43.96 -64.53 -20.42
C ARG A 242 -45.08 -64.83 -21.44
N PRO A 243 -44.84 -65.72 -22.41
CA PRO A 243 -45.88 -66.23 -23.29
C PRO A 243 -46.87 -67.14 -22.55
#